data_AF-A0A368XQ32-F1
#
_entry.id   AF-A0A368XQ32-F1
#
_cell.length_a   1.000
_cell.length_b   1.000
_cell.length_c   1.000
_cell.angle_alpha   90.00
_cell.angle_beta   90.00
_cell.angle_gamma   90.00
#
_symmetry.space_group_name_H-M   'P 1'
#
loop_
_entity.id
_entity.type
_entity.pdbx_description
1 polymer ?
#
loop_
_entity_poly.entity_id
_entity_poly.type
_entity_poly.pdbx_seq_one_letter_code
_entity_poly.pdbx_strand_id
1 'polypeptide(L)'
;MRRFSASRYAVVYIDRMHHFPSALIHLEAIRVAAAVADDLEVRVAALELVMRLEMDYHQQRLSRASMLLALDAFRGLPGTEDSIKALEAMAARSVSGWHGL
;
A
#
# COMPACT_ATOMS: atom_id res chain seq x y z
N MET A 1 23.33 7.62 -42.32
CA MET A 1 23.79 6.70 -41.26
C MET A 1 22.68 6.51 -40.24
N ARG A 2 22.25 5.27 -40.03
CA ARG A 2 21.26 4.88 -39.01
C ARG A 2 21.91 4.91 -37.62
N ARG A 3 21.21 5.45 -36.62
CA ARG A 3 20.74 4.73 -35.42
C ARG A 3 20.06 5.70 -34.44
N PHE A 4 18.73 5.73 -34.51
CA PHE A 4 17.89 5.81 -33.32
C PHE A 4 18.30 4.68 -32.38
N SER A 5 18.52 4.95 -31.09
CA SER A 5 18.17 4.06 -29.97
C SER A 5 18.87 4.47 -28.68
N ALA A 6 18.19 5.28 -27.88
CA ALA A 6 18.30 5.21 -26.42
C ALA A 6 16.90 5.31 -25.78
N SER A 7 15.96 4.53 -26.30
CA SER A 7 14.83 4.06 -25.49
C SER A 7 15.35 2.85 -24.72
N ARG A 8 15.85 3.04 -23.49
CA ARG A 8 16.18 1.93 -22.61
C ARG A 8 15.99 2.35 -21.16
N TYR A 9 14.82 1.97 -20.65
CA TYR A 9 14.54 1.72 -19.25
C TYR A 9 14.79 2.91 -18.32
N ALA A 10 13.79 3.79 -18.24
CA ALA A 10 13.36 4.21 -16.93
C ALA A 10 13.03 2.91 -16.18
N VAL A 11 14.01 2.38 -15.44
CA VAL A 11 13.75 1.40 -14.41
C VAL A 11 12.77 2.12 -13.50
N VAL A 12 11.48 1.83 -13.68
CA VAL A 12 10.46 2.18 -12.72
C VAL A 12 10.96 1.49 -11.46
N TYR A 13 11.63 2.24 -10.59
CA TYR A 13 11.91 1.81 -9.23
C TYR A 13 10.53 1.63 -8.62
N ILE A 14 10.01 0.41 -8.75
CA ILE A 14 8.78 0.04 -8.06
C ILE A 14 9.24 0.04 -6.61
N ASP A 15 8.88 1.10 -5.91
CA ASP A 15 8.96 1.23 -4.46
C ASP A 15 8.03 0.16 -3.88
N ARG A 16 8.55 -1.06 -3.78
CA ARG A 16 7.77 -2.26 -3.49
C ARG A 16 7.71 -2.44 -1.98
N MET A 17 6.49 -2.51 -1.47
CA MET A 17 6.20 -2.56 -0.03
C MET A 17 6.31 -3.95 0.61
N HIS A 18 6.65 -4.99 -0.15
CA HIS A 18 6.65 -6.39 0.31
C HIS A 18 7.75 -6.74 1.33
N HIS A 19 8.65 -5.80 1.64
CA HIS A 19 9.70 -5.98 2.65
C HIS A 19 9.21 -5.76 4.09
N PHE A 20 7.96 -5.31 4.29
CA PHE A 20 7.40 -5.03 5.60
C PHE A 20 6.38 -6.11 6.00
N PRO A 21 6.78 -7.23 6.65
CA PRO A 21 5.85 -8.26 7.11
C PRO A 21 4.80 -7.71 8.08
N SER A 22 5.13 -6.64 8.80
CA SER A 22 4.21 -5.88 9.65
C SER A 22 3.07 -5.20 8.88
N ALA A 23 3.19 -5.00 7.56
CA ALA A 23 2.11 -4.41 6.76
C ALA A 23 0.85 -5.29 6.81
N LEU A 24 0.99 -6.62 6.77
CA LEU A 24 -0.14 -7.54 6.88
C LEU A 24 -0.83 -7.45 8.25
N ILE A 25 -0.10 -7.15 9.33
CA ILE A 25 -0.68 -6.96 10.67
C ILE A 25 -1.61 -5.74 10.69
N HIS A 26 -1.18 -4.64 10.06
CA HIS A 26 -1.99 -3.42 10.00
C HIS A 26 -3.17 -3.55 9.03
N LEU A 27 -2.99 -4.26 7.92
CA LEU A 27 -4.09 -4.60 7.01
C LEU A 27 -5.15 -5.47 7.70
N GLU A 28 -4.71 -6.45 8.49
CA GLU A 28 -5.62 -7.29 9.30
C GLU A 28 -6.38 -6.47 10.33
N ALA A 29 -5.72 -5.54 11.02
CA ALA A 29 -6.40 -4.64 11.96
C ALA A 29 -7.46 -3.76 11.26
N ILE A 30 -7.14 -3.24 10.07
CA ILE A 30 -8.11 -2.50 9.25
C ILE A 30 -9.26 -3.40 8.79
N ARG A 31 -8.99 -4.65 8.42
CA ARG A 31 -10.01 -5.64 8.04
C ARG A 31 -11.01 -5.87 9.16
N VAL A 32 -10.53 -6.04 10.39
CA VAL A 32 -11.38 -6.24 11.58
C VAL A 32 -12.24 -5.00 11.85
N ALA A 33 -11.66 -3.80 11.78
CA ALA A 33 -12.41 -2.56 11.94
C ALA A 33 -13.46 -2.35 10.84
N ALA A 34 -13.12 -2.65 9.59
CA ALA A 34 -14.04 -2.59 8.45
C ALA A 34 -15.21 -3.58 8.62
N ALA A 35 -14.94 -4.80 9.11
CA ALA A 35 -15.96 -5.83 9.29
C ALA A 35 -17.05 -5.46 10.28
N VAL A 36 -16.77 -4.56 11.23
CA VAL A 36 -17.73 -4.08 12.23
C VAL A 36 -18.31 -2.70 11.89
N ALA A 37 -17.99 -2.13 10.73
CA ALA A 37 -18.60 -0.88 10.29
C ALA A 37 -20.12 -1.05 10.08
N ASP A 38 -20.91 -0.11 10.59
CA ASP A 38 -22.38 -0.13 10.52
C ASP A 38 -22.89 0.00 9.08
N ASP A 39 -22.20 0.81 8.28
CA ASP A 39 -22.52 1.03 6.87
C ASP A 39 -22.04 -0.15 6.01
N LEU A 40 -22.99 -0.83 5.34
CA LEU A 40 -22.73 -1.99 4.51
C LEU A 40 -21.85 -1.66 3.29
N GLU A 41 -22.06 -0.52 2.64
CA GLU A 41 -21.29 -0.13 1.46
C GLU A 41 -19.84 0.18 1.85
N VAL A 42 -19.66 0.90 2.95
CA VAL A 42 -18.33 1.19 3.52
C VAL A 42 -17.64 -0.11 3.93
N ARG A 43 -18.35 -1.01 4.61
CA ARG A 43 -17.83 -2.32 5.02
C ARG A 43 -17.35 -3.14 3.82
N VAL A 44 -18.18 -3.26 2.78
CA VAL A 44 -17.84 -4.03 1.57
C VAL A 44 -16.65 -3.41 0.85
N ALA A 45 -16.70 -2.10 0.58
CA ALA A 45 -15.62 -1.41 -0.12
C ALA A 45 -14.29 -1.50 0.63
N ALA A 46 -14.31 -1.34 1.95
CA ALA A 46 -13.12 -1.45 2.78
C ALA A 46 -12.54 -2.88 2.78
N LEU A 47 -13.38 -3.91 2.91
CA LEU A 47 -12.93 -5.30 2.86
C LEU A 47 -12.36 -5.68 1.49
N GLU A 48 -12.98 -5.24 0.40
CA GLU A 48 -12.46 -5.44 -0.96
C GLU A 48 -11.10 -4.77 -1.16
N LEU A 49 -10.96 -3.55 -0.64
CA LEU A 49 -9.71 -2.79 -0.73
C LEU A 49 -8.59 -3.47 0.07
N VAL A 50 -8.88 -3.98 1.28
CA VAL A 50 -7.91 -4.74 2.08
C VAL A 50 -7.49 -6.01 1.34
N MET A 51 -8.44 -6.81 0.84
CA MET A 51 -8.12 -8.03 0.07
C MET A 51 -7.24 -7.71 -1.14
N ARG A 52 -7.49 -6.58 -1.81
CA ARG A 52 -6.68 -6.15 -2.94
C ARG A 52 -5.25 -5.82 -2.53
N LEU A 53 -5.05 -5.10 -1.43
CA LEU A 53 -3.74 -4.75 -0.90
C LEU A 53 -2.95 -5.99 -0.46
N GLU A 54 -3.60 -6.95 0.20
CA GLU A 54 -2.98 -8.23 0.58
C GLU A 54 -2.55 -9.03 -0.64
N MET A 55 -3.41 -9.12 -1.66
CA MET A 55 -3.07 -9.79 -2.92
C MET A 55 -1.88 -9.12 -3.60
N ASP A 56 -1.89 -7.79 -3.71
CA ASP A 56 -0.80 -7.04 -4.31
C ASP A 56 0.49 -7.16 -3.46
N TYR A 57 0.39 -7.29 -2.12
CA TYR A 57 1.51 -7.56 -1.23
C TYR A 57 2.14 -8.93 -1.54
N HIS A 58 1.34 -9.99 -1.58
CA HIS A 58 1.79 -11.36 -1.86
C HIS A 58 2.37 -11.51 -3.27
N GLN A 59 1.83 -10.79 -4.25
CA GLN A 59 2.36 -10.76 -5.62
C GLN A 59 3.60 -9.86 -5.77
N GLN A 60 4.05 -9.20 -4.68
CA GLN A 60 5.14 -8.22 -4.70
C GLN A 60 4.89 -7.05 -5.67
N ARG A 61 3.62 -6.74 -5.90
CA ARG A 61 3.13 -5.68 -6.79
C ARG A 61 2.63 -4.45 -6.04
N LEU A 62 2.55 -4.54 -4.73
CA LEU A 62 2.08 -3.44 -3.89
C LEU A 62 3.06 -2.26 -3.99
N SER A 63 2.57 -1.22 -4.66
CA SER A 63 3.27 0.05 -4.80
C SER A 63 2.91 0.98 -3.65
N ARG A 64 3.83 1.88 -3.31
CA ARG A 64 3.58 2.98 -2.38
C ARG A 64 2.34 3.80 -2.74
N ALA A 65 2.18 4.14 -4.02
CA ALA A 65 1.05 4.96 -4.48
C ALA A 65 -0.29 4.23 -4.24
N SER A 66 -0.35 2.94 -4.57
CA SER A 66 -1.53 2.10 -4.31
C SER A 66 -1.84 2.00 -2.82
N MET A 67 -0.81 1.84 -1.98
CA MET A 67 -0.96 1.83 -0.53
C MET A 67 -1.56 3.14 -0.03
N LEU A 68 -0.96 4.29 -0.36
CA LEU A 68 -1.43 5.59 0.13
C LEU A 68 -2.85 5.94 -0.32
N LEU A 69 -3.18 5.65 -1.58
CA LEU A 69 -4.55 5.82 -2.09
C LEU A 69 -5.56 4.99 -1.29
N ALA A 70 -5.17 3.78 -0.89
CA ALA A 70 -6.05 2.93 -0.09
C ALA A 70 -6.14 3.40 1.38
N LEU A 71 -5.06 3.91 1.95
CA LEU A 71 -5.06 4.50 3.29
C LEU A 71 -5.97 5.73 3.36
N ASP A 72 -5.98 6.56 2.34
CA ASP A 72 -6.90 7.71 2.24
C ASP A 72 -8.37 7.24 2.30
N ALA A 73 -8.70 6.11 1.66
CA ALA A 73 -10.03 5.52 1.73
C ALA A 73 -10.37 4.95 3.13
N PHE A 74 -9.38 4.46 3.87
CA PHE A 74 -9.57 3.93 5.23
C PHE A 74 -9.70 5.01 6.31
N ARG A 75 -9.29 6.26 6.06
CA ARG A 75 -9.36 7.35 7.07
C ARG A 75 -10.77 7.63 7.61
N GLY A 76 -11.82 7.16 6.93
CA GLY A 76 -13.21 7.23 7.41
C GLY A 76 -13.59 6.11 8.39
N LEU A 77 -12.75 5.10 8.60
CA LEU A 77 -13.03 3.96 9.48
C LEU A 77 -12.54 4.22 10.91
N PRO A 78 -13.44 4.23 11.91
CA PRO A 78 -13.04 4.45 13.30
C PRO A 78 -12.15 3.30 13.80
N GLY A 79 -11.10 3.64 14.55
CA GLY A 79 -10.20 2.66 15.17
C GLY A 79 -9.11 2.12 14.25
N THR A 80 -8.91 2.73 13.08
CA THR A 80 -7.86 2.36 12.12
C THR A 80 -6.67 3.32 12.11
N GLU A 81 -6.72 4.39 12.91
CA GLU A 81 -5.79 5.53 12.84
C GLU A 81 -4.34 5.12 13.08
N ASP A 82 -4.09 4.26 14.06
CA ASP A 82 -2.73 3.78 14.37
C ASP A 82 -2.19 2.85 13.28
N SER A 83 -3.04 2.02 12.70
CA SER A 83 -2.67 1.15 11.58
C SER A 83 -2.39 1.95 10.31
N ILE A 84 -3.19 2.98 10.04
CA ILE A 84 -2.95 3.91 8.93
C ILE A 84 -1.61 4.62 9.11
N LYS A 85 -1.34 5.22 10.28
CA LYS A 85 -0.06 5.89 10.56
C LYS A 85 1.13 4.95 10.42
N ALA A 86 1.00 3.70 10.87
CA ALA A 86 2.07 2.72 10.74
C ALA A 86 2.34 2.35 9.28
N LEU A 87 1.30 2.14 8.48
CA LEU A 87 1.42 1.87 7.04
C LEU A 87 1.98 3.08 6.28
N GLU A 88 1.59 4.31 6.63
CA GLU A 88 2.17 5.55 6.10
C GLU A 88 3.67 5.66 6.43
N ALA A 89 4.05 5.34 7.68
CA ALA A 89 5.46 5.34 8.09
C ALA A 89 6.28 4.30 7.32
N MET A 90 5.73 3.10 7.08
CA MET A 90 6.37 2.08 6.24
C MET A 90 6.54 2.58 4.81
N ALA A 91 5.49 3.21 4.25
CA ALA A 91 5.48 3.81 2.92
C ALA A 91 6.41 5.03 2.79
N ALA A 92 6.74 5.70 3.90
CA ALA A 92 7.75 6.75 3.93
C ALA A 92 9.18 6.17 4.01
N ARG A 93 9.37 5.04 4.70
CA ARG A 93 10.68 4.39 4.88
C ARG A 93 11.22 3.71 3.62
N SER A 94 10.34 3.30 2.71
CA SER A 94 10.75 2.78 1.40
C SER A 94 11.49 3.82 0.55
N VAL A 95 11.23 5.12 0.77
CA VAL A 95 11.90 6.25 0.12
C VAL A 95 13.37 6.39 0.56
N SER A 96 13.69 5.98 1.79
CA SER A 96 15.01 6.20 2.40
C SER A 96 16.07 5.17 2.00
N GLY A 97 15.73 4.18 1.17
CA GLY A 97 16.66 3.16 0.66
C GLY A 97 17.72 3.67 -0.34
N TRP A 98 17.73 4.97 -0.65
CA TRP A 98 18.75 5.59 -1.49
C TRP A 98 19.19 6.95 -0.90
N HIS A 99 20.08 6.89 0.08
CA HIS A 99 21.19 7.85 0.14
C HIS A 99 22.45 7.03 -0.10
N GLY A 100 22.91 7.06 -1.35
CA GLY A 100 24.23 6.57 -1.67
C GLY A 100 25.27 7.40 -0.94
N LEU A 101 26.13 6.71 -0.19
CA LEU A 101 27.56 6.98 -0.03
C LEU A 101 28.27 5.63 0.10
#